data_AF-A0A069NF64-F1
#
_entry.id   AF-A0A069NF64-F1
#
_cell.length_a   1.000
_cell.length_b   1.000
_cell.length_c   1.000
_cell.angle_alpha   90.00
_cell.angle_beta   90.00
_cell.angle_gamma   90.00
#
_symmetry.space_group_name_H-M   'P 1'
#
loop_
_entity.id
_entity.type
_entity.pdbx_description
1 polymer ?
#
loop_
_entity_poly.entity_id
_entity_poly.type
_entity_poly.pdbx_seq_one_letter_code
_entity_poly.pdbx_strand_id
1 'polypeptide(L)' 'MEEDGIITRHVLPTKPVSVEYRLSDLGRSMLGPLATLINWAERNHPVIRAARLRYREKETP' A
#
# COMPACT_ATOMS: atom_id res chain seq x y z
N MET A 1 8.72 1.60 -11.01
CA MET A 1 8.93 0.87 -9.75
C MET A 1 10.27 0.13 -9.69
N GLU A 2 10.68 -0.63 -10.72
CA GLU A 2 12.08 -1.09 -10.82
C GLU A 2 13.04 0.08 -11.09
N GLU A 3 12.68 0.97 -12.02
CA GLU A 3 13.45 2.19 -12.33
C GLU A 3 13.55 3.13 -11.12
N ASP A 4 12.53 3.16 -10.26
CA ASP A 4 12.49 3.94 -9.03
C ASP A 4 13.31 3.30 -7.90
N GLY A 5 13.89 2.12 -8.12
CA GLY A 5 14.70 1.41 -7.14
C GLY A 5 13.93 0.79 -5.99
N ILE A 6 12.58 0.70 -6.06
CA ILE A 6 11.71 0.11 -5.02
C ILE A 6 11.63 -1.42 -5.18
N ILE A 7 11.78 -1.91 -6.41
CA ILE A 7 11.72 -3.33 -6.77
C ILE A 7 13.06 -3.73 -7.40
N THR A 8 13.61 -4.89 -6.99
CA THR A 8 14.76 -5.51 -7.63
C THR A 8 14.35 -6.70 -8.50
N ARG A 9 14.96 -6.78 -9.69
CA ARG A 9 14.84 -7.91 -10.61
C ARG A 9 15.89 -8.97 -10.32
N HIS A 10 15.46 -10.21 -10.13
CA HIS A 10 16.36 -11.35 -10.02
C HIS A 10 16.06 -12.38 -11.13
N VAL A 11 17.04 -12.62 -11.99
CA VAL A 11 16.93 -13.66 -13.03
C VAL A 11 17.46 -14.96 -12.43
N LEU A 12 16.59 -15.97 -12.36
CA LEU A 12 16.95 -17.30 -11.91
C LEU A 12 17.39 -18.14 -13.11
N PRO A 13 18.58 -18.79 -13.06
CA PRO A 13 19.06 -19.65 -14.12
C PRO A 13 18.34 -21.02 -14.09
N THR A 14 17.02 -21.02 -14.30
CA THR A 14 16.18 -22.22 -14.43
C THR A 14 15.96 -22.56 -15.91
N LYS A 15 15.45 -23.76 -16.20
CA LYS A 15 14.93 -24.13 -17.53
C LYS A 15 13.42 -24.42 -17.42
N PRO A 16 12.53 -23.57 -17.96
CA PRO A 16 12.79 -22.26 -18.60
C PRO A 16 13.27 -21.21 -17.60
N VAL A 17 13.91 -20.14 -18.08
CA VAL A 17 14.43 -19.04 -17.23
C VAL A 17 13.26 -18.37 -16.50
N SER A 18 13.40 -18.19 -15.18
CA SER A 18 12.40 -17.53 -14.33
C SER A 18 12.91 -16.17 -13.88
N VAL A 19 11.99 -15.24 -13.65
CA VAL A 19 12.29 -13.91 -13.13
C VAL A 19 11.50 -13.70 -11.84
N GLU A 20 12.18 -13.30 -10.78
CA GLU A 20 11.58 -12.94 -9.50
C GLU A 20 11.72 -11.44 -9.27
N TYR A 21 10.65 -10.83 -8.78
CA TYR A 21 10.64 -9.44 -8.34
C TYR A 21 10.58 -9.41 -6.82
N ARG A 22 11.47 -8.64 -6.19
CA ARG A 22 11.51 -8.46 -4.73
C ARG A 22 11.50 -6.99 -4.39
N LEU A 23 11.01 -6.64 -3.20
CA LEU A 23 11.25 -5.29 -2.67
C LEU A 23 12.75 -5.14 -2.40
N SER A 24 13.31 -4.04 -2.92
CA SER A 24 14.64 -3.58 -2.54
C SER A 24 14.64 -3.10 -1.08
N ASP A 25 15.82 -2.77 -0.54
CA ASP A 25 15.89 -2.16 0.78
C ASP A 25 15.15 -0.81 0.85
N LEU A 26 15.19 -0.03 -0.24
CA LEU A 26 14.38 1.19 -0.37
C LEU A 26 12.88 0.87 -0.34
N GLY A 27 12.43 -0.13 -1.09
CA GLY A 27 11.02 -0.55 -1.08
C GLY A 27 10.57 -1.12 0.27
N ARG A 28 11.45 -1.82 1.00
CA ARG A 28 11.18 -2.30 2.36
C ARG A 28 11.05 -1.14 3.35
N SER A 29 11.84 -0.07 3.19
CA SER A 29 11.75 1.11 4.06
C SER A 29 10.36 1.77 4.05
N MET A 30 9.62 1.63 2.95
CA MET A 30 8.25 2.16 2.81
C MET A 30 7.20 1.38 3.62
N LEU A 31 7.49 0.15 4.04
CA LEU A 31 6.53 -0.69 4.77
C LEU A 31 6.17 -0.08 6.13
N GLY A 32 7.11 0.57 6.82
CA GLY A 32 6.85 1.24 8.11
C GLY A 32 5.84 2.40 8.00
N PRO A 33 6.08 3.38 7.12
CA PRO A 33 5.11 4.45 6.85
C PRO A 33 3.75 3.92 6.39
N LEU A 34 3.72 2.93 5.48
CA LEU A 34 2.47 2.32 5.03
C LEU A 34 1.71 1.65 6.17
N ALA A 35 2.38 0.88 7.02
CA ALA A 35 1.77 0.26 8.19
C ALA A 35 1.20 1.31 9.15
N THR A 36 1.91 2.42 9.33
CA THR A 36 1.43 3.53 10.17
C THR A 36 0.16 4.15 9.61
N LEU A 37 0.10 4.38 8.29
CA LEU A 37 -1.07 4.90 7.61
C LEU A 37 -2.26 3.93 7.68
N ILE A 38 -2.01 2.64 7.47
CA ILE A 38 -3.03 1.58 7.56
C ILE A 38 -3.59 1.56 9.00
N ASN A 39 -2.74 1.52 10.01
CA ASN A 39 -3.16 1.51 11.41
C ASN A 39 -3.98 2.76 11.77
N TRP A 40 -3.60 3.93 11.27
CA TRP A 40 -4.40 5.14 11.44
C TRP A 40 -5.76 5.02 10.74
N ALA A 41 -5.79 4.53 9.49
CA ALA A 41 -7.01 4.39 8.72
C ALA A 41 -7.98 3.41 9.39
N GLU A 42 -7.50 2.28 9.89
CA GLU A 42 -8.31 1.29 10.62
C GLU A 42 -8.93 1.90 11.88
N ARG A 43 -8.12 2.57 12.71
CA ARG A 43 -8.60 3.24 13.93
C ARG A 43 -9.66 4.31 13.65
N ASN A 44 -9.50 5.04 12.55
CA ASN A 44 -10.39 6.15 12.19
C ASN A 44 -11.53 5.73 11.26
N HIS A 45 -11.56 4.48 10.80
CA HIS A 45 -12.57 3.99 9.87
C HIS A 45 -14.01 4.23 10.38
N PRO A 46 -14.34 3.98 11.67
CA PRO A 46 -15.68 4.28 12.19
C PRO A 46 -16.00 5.78 12.17
N VAL A 47 -15.03 6.64 12.51
CA VAL A 47 -15.18 8.09 12.52
C VAL A 47 -15.44 8.61 11.11
N ILE A 48 -14.66 8.14 10.13
CA ILE A 48 -14.82 8.48 8.71
C ILE A 48 -16.20 8.04 8.21
N ARG A 49 -16.66 6.83 8.58
CA ARG A 49 -18.01 6.37 8.24
C ARG A 49 -19.11 7.25 8.82
N ALA A 50 -19.00 7.63 10.09
CA ALA A 50 -19.97 8.51 10.74
C ALA A 50 -19.99 9.90 10.09
N ALA A 51 -18.83 10.46 9.76
CA ALA A 51 -18.72 11.73 9.04
C ALA A 51 -19.40 11.65 7.67
N ARG A 52 -19.19 10.56 6.91
CA ARG A 52 -19.84 10.33 5.61
C ARG A 52 -21.36 10.23 5.72
N LEU A 53 -21.88 9.58 6.77
CA LEU A 53 -23.32 9.48 7.00
C LEU A 53 -23.93 10.86 7.28
N ARG A 54 -23.35 11.61 8.23
CA ARG A 54 -23.80 12.97 8.58
C ARG A 54 -23.77 13.92 7.38
N TYR A 55 -22.80 13.75 6.49
CA TYR A 55 -22.72 14.54 5.26
C TYR A 55 -23.89 14.23 4.33
N ARG A 56 -24.19 12.95 4.09
CA ARG A 56 -25.32 12.51 3.25
C ARG A 56 -26.68 12.93 3.82
N GLU A 57 -26.84 12.87 5.14
CA GLU A 57 -28.05 13.35 5.83
C GLU A 57 -28.28 14.86 5.63
N LYS A 58 -27.21 15.64 5.50
CA LYS A 58 -27.29 17.09 5.20
C LYS A 58 -27.56 17.40 3.73
N GLU A 59 -27.20 16.51 2.81
CA GLU A 59 -27.42 16.67 1.36
C GLU A 59 -28.78 16.14 0.90
N THR A 60 -29.57 15.52 1.77
CA THR A 60 -30.94 15.09 1.43
C THR A 60 -31.93 16.19 1.85
N PRO A 61 -32.60 16.89 0.92
CA PRO A 61 -33.66 17.85 1.24
C PRO A 61 -34.94 17.19 1.75
#